data_AF-A0A8C6WIJ1-F1
#
_entry.id   AF-A0A8C6WIJ1-F1
#
_cell.length_a   1.000
_cell.length_b   1.000
_cell.length_c   1.000
_cell.angle_alpha   90.00
_cell.angle_beta   90.00
_cell.angle_gamma   90.00
#
_symmetry.space_group_name_H-M   'P 1'
#
loop_
_entity.id
_entity.type
_entity.pdbx_description
1 polymer ?
#
loop_
_entity_poly.entity_id
_entity_poly.type
_entity_poly.pdbx_seq_one_letter_code
_entity_poly.pdbx_strand_id
1 'polypeptide(L)'
;LIDVKDDQDLPHNFPDLERRLQPVPPCVSLRESVQVYREHCRMAKEFHQVKHEISVLEDRKRKLLAELVEDEQVAMEIARLEEEFRRLVEENRTLVTVHTERAQQLEMLCLTNPIRRDSS
;
A
#
# COMPACT_ATOMS: atom_id res chain seq x y z
N LEU A 1 -0.09 -5.34 -55.79
CA LEU A 1 -1.33 -5.21 -55.01
C LEU A 1 -0.96 -5.35 -53.55
N ILE A 2 -0.96 -4.26 -52.78
CA ILE A 2 -0.89 -4.35 -51.32
C ILE A 2 -2.34 -4.21 -50.87
N ASP A 3 -2.94 -5.34 -50.54
CA ASP A 3 -4.25 -5.43 -49.89
C ASP A 3 -4.07 -5.01 -48.43
N VAL A 4 -4.11 -3.70 -48.18
CA VAL A 4 -4.35 -3.18 -46.84
C VAL A 4 -5.85 -3.22 -46.66
N LYS A 5 -6.33 -4.27 -45.99
CA LYS A 5 -7.68 -4.33 -45.45
C LYS A 5 -7.90 -3.05 -44.63
N ASP A 6 -8.55 -2.09 -45.26
CA ASP A 6 -8.99 -0.88 -44.64
C ASP A 6 -9.98 -1.32 -43.55
N ASP A 7 -9.66 -1.04 -42.29
CA ASP A 7 -10.55 -1.15 -41.12
C ASP A 7 -11.73 -0.15 -41.25
N GLN A 8 -12.42 -0.16 -42.40
CA GLN A 8 -13.45 0.80 -42.79
C GLN A 8 -14.80 0.54 -42.11
N ASP A 9 -14.97 -0.59 -41.40
CA ASP A 9 -16.29 -1.03 -40.92
C ASP A 9 -16.51 -0.96 -39.40
N LEU A 10 -15.57 -0.41 -38.62
CA LEU A 10 -15.88 -0.11 -37.22
C LEU A 10 -16.59 1.25 -37.11
N PRO A 11 -17.68 1.40 -36.33
CA PRO A 11 -18.20 2.72 -36.01
C PRO A 11 -17.11 3.51 -35.26
N HIS A 12 -16.52 4.51 -35.93
CA HIS A 12 -15.47 5.39 -35.40
C HIS A 12 -16.08 6.45 -34.46
N ASN A 13 -16.77 5.99 -33.41
CA ASN A 13 -17.26 6.85 -32.35
C ASN A 13 -16.24 6.88 -31.23
N PHE A 14 -15.76 8.07 -30.86
CA PHE A 14 -14.73 8.27 -29.83
C PHE A 14 -15.38 8.89 -28.59
N PRO A 15 -16.04 8.11 -27.72
CA PRO A 15 -16.85 8.64 -26.63
C PRO A 15 -16.05 9.50 -25.63
N ASP A 16 -14.73 9.30 -25.57
CA ASP A 16 -13.84 10.06 -24.70
C ASP A 16 -13.52 11.47 -25.19
N LEU A 17 -13.78 11.76 -26.46
CA LEU A 17 -13.59 13.08 -27.04
C LEU A 17 -14.86 13.92 -26.88
N GLU A 18 -14.70 15.19 -26.56
CA GLU A 18 -15.78 16.17 -26.63
C GLU A 18 -16.43 16.15 -28.01
N ARG A 19 -17.74 16.45 -28.08
CA ARG A 19 -18.48 16.42 -29.35
C ARG A 19 -17.85 17.30 -30.44
N ARG A 20 -17.20 18.40 -30.05
CA ARG A 20 -16.52 19.33 -30.97
C ARG A 20 -15.18 18.82 -31.51
N LEU A 21 -14.61 17.80 -30.86
CA LEU A 21 -13.35 17.18 -31.21
C LEU A 21 -13.54 15.85 -31.96
N GLN A 22 -14.79 15.46 -32.25
CA GLN A 22 -15.04 14.25 -33.02
C GLN A 22 -14.47 14.39 -34.44
N PRO A 23 -13.82 13.35 -34.99
CA PRO A 23 -13.35 13.36 -36.38
C PRO A 23 -14.48 13.65 -37.36
N VAL A 24 -14.33 14.72 -38.15
CA VAL A 24 -15.30 15.11 -39.17
C VAL A 24 -15.16 14.21 -40.38
N PRO A 25 -16.26 13.65 -40.94
CA PRO A 25 -16.19 12.79 -42.13
C PRO A 25 -15.43 13.45 -43.29
N PRO A 26 -14.55 12.70 -43.99
CA PRO A 26 -13.72 13.28 -45.04
C PRO A 26 -14.50 13.58 -46.31
N CYS A 27 -14.04 14.57 -47.07
CA CYS A 27 -14.44 14.77 -48.46
C CYS A 27 -13.66 13.80 -49.35
N VAL A 28 -14.35 12.77 -49.86
CA VAL A 28 -13.71 11.64 -50.57
C VAL A 28 -13.03 12.02 -51.89
N SER A 29 -13.41 13.15 -52.50
CA SER A 29 -12.79 13.65 -53.72
C SER A 29 -11.45 14.36 -53.47
N LEU A 30 -11.14 14.70 -52.22
CA LEU A 30 -9.91 15.39 -51.83
C LEU A 30 -9.03 14.46 -51.00
N ARG A 31 -7.87 14.09 -51.54
CA ARG A 31 -6.93 13.15 -50.91
C ARG A 31 -6.47 13.62 -49.53
N GLU A 32 -6.20 14.92 -49.40
CA GLU A 32 -5.75 15.56 -48.18
C GLU A 32 -6.81 15.44 -47.07
N SER A 33 -8.10 15.57 -47.41
CA SER A 33 -9.20 15.44 -46.46
C SER A 33 -9.28 14.01 -45.89
N VAL A 34 -9.16 13.00 -46.76
CA VAL A 34 -9.12 11.59 -46.35
C VAL A 34 -7.93 11.32 -45.43
N GLN A 35 -6.76 11.88 -45.73
CA GLN A 35 -5.57 11.70 -44.91
C GLN A 35 -5.71 12.35 -43.52
N VAL A 36 -6.20 13.58 -43.45
CA VAL A 36 -6.42 14.29 -42.17
C VAL A 36 -7.42 13.55 -41.30
N TYR A 37 -8.51 13.02 -41.88
CA TYR A 37 -9.47 12.21 -41.14
C TYR A 37 -8.83 10.94 -40.55
N ARG A 38 -8.08 10.19 -41.36
CA ARG A 38 -7.38 8.97 -40.90
C ARG A 38 -6.42 9.27 -39.75
N GLU A 39 -5.66 10.35 -39.89
CA GLU A 39 -4.74 10.81 -38.86
C GLU A 39 -5.46 11.15 -37.55
N HIS A 40 -6.55 11.90 -37.65
CA HIS A 40 -7.35 12.28 -36.49
C HIS A 40 -7.95 11.06 -35.79
N CYS A 41 -8.49 10.10 -36.55
CA CYS A 41 -8.97 8.84 -36.00
C CYS A 41 -7.86 8.07 -35.28
N ARG A 42 -6.62 8.08 -35.80
CA ARG A 42 -5.49 7.45 -35.12
C ARG A 42 -5.16 8.13 -33.79
N MET A 43 -5.02 9.46 -33.80
CA MET A 43 -4.79 10.23 -32.57
C MET A 43 -5.90 10.06 -31.54
N ALA A 44 -7.17 9.97 -31.98
CA ALA A 44 -8.30 9.73 -31.09
C ALA A 44 -8.24 8.35 -30.40
N LYS A 45 -7.77 7.30 -31.11
CA LYS A 45 -7.50 5.99 -30.51
C LYS A 45 -6.36 6.06 -29.49
N GLU A 46 -5.26 6.73 -29.85
CA GLU A 46 -4.12 6.93 -28.95
C GLU A 46 -4.52 7.70 -27.69
N PHE A 47 -5.34 8.76 -27.83
CA PHE A 47 -5.86 9.52 -26.71
C PHE A 47 -6.70 8.65 -25.76
N HIS A 48 -7.60 7.83 -26.30
CA HIS A 48 -8.39 6.89 -25.51
C HIS A 48 -7.48 5.94 -24.70
N GLN A 49 -6.48 5.36 -25.37
CA GLN A 49 -5.52 4.47 -24.73
C GLN A 49 -4.77 5.16 -23.57
N VAL A 50 -4.20 6.34 -23.81
CA VAL A 50 -3.47 7.10 -22.78
C VAL A 50 -4.39 7.47 -21.62
N LYS A 51 -5.63 7.90 -21.90
CA LYS A 51 -6.61 8.20 -20.87
C LYS A 51 -6.94 6.98 -20.00
N HIS A 52 -7.08 5.81 -20.61
CA HIS A 52 -7.28 4.55 -19.89
C HIS A 52 -6.07 4.20 -19.03
N GLU A 53 -4.85 4.29 -19.56
CA GLU A 53 -3.61 4.04 -18.84
C GLU A 53 -3.46 4.98 -17.62
N ILE A 54 -3.78 6.26 -17.77
CA ILE A 54 -3.79 7.23 -16.67
C ILE A 54 -4.76 6.77 -15.57
N SER A 55 -5.99 6.38 -15.93
CA SER A 55 -6.99 5.92 -14.95
C SER A 55 -6.51 4.67 -14.18
N VAL A 56 -5.87 3.72 -14.88
CA VAL A 56 -5.31 2.52 -14.24
C VAL A 56 -4.17 2.90 -13.28
N LEU A 57 -3.31 3.84 -13.66
CA LEU A 57 -2.21 4.32 -12.82
C LEU A 57 -2.72 5.07 -11.59
N GLU A 58 -3.77 5.88 -11.73
CA GLU A 58 -4.42 6.56 -10.61
C GLU A 58 -5.01 5.57 -9.60
N ASP A 59 -5.67 4.51 -10.10
CA ASP A 59 -6.20 3.43 -9.26
C ASP A 59 -5.08 2.70 -8.51
N ARG A 60 -3.99 2.37 -9.20
CA ARG A 60 -2.80 1.74 -8.60
C ARG A 60 -2.20 2.64 -7.52
N LYS A 61 -2.03 3.93 -7.80
CA LYS A 61 -1.50 4.91 -6.85
C LYS A 61 -2.36 4.98 -5.59
N ARG A 62 -3.70 5.00 -5.72
CA ARG A 62 -4.61 5.01 -4.58
C ARG A 62 -4.46 3.76 -3.71
N LYS A 63 -4.30 2.58 -4.31
CA LYS A 63 -4.07 1.32 -3.57
C LYS A 63 -2.74 1.35 -2.80
N LEU A 64 -1.66 1.77 -3.46
CA LEU A 64 -0.34 1.87 -2.82
C LEU A 64 -0.31 2.86 -1.65
N LEU A 65 -1.05 3.97 -1.76
CA LEU A 65 -1.18 4.93 -0.64
C LEU A 65 -1.96 4.34 0.54
N ALA A 66 -2.98 3.51 0.28
CA ALA A 66 -3.71 2.82 1.34
C ALA A 66 -2.82 1.78 2.04
N GLU A 67 -2.07 0.97 1.28
CA GLU A 67 -1.10 0.00 1.81
C GLU A 67 -0.05 0.70 2.69
N LEU A 68 0.49 1.85 2.25
CA LEU A 68 1.46 2.61 3.03
C LEU A 68 0.91 3.09 4.38
N VAL A 69 -0.36 3.50 4.42
CA VAL A 69 -1.01 3.93 5.67
C VAL A 69 -1.22 2.75 6.62
N GLU A 70 -1.53 1.57 6.10
CA GLU A 70 -1.62 0.34 6.90
C GLU A 70 -0.25 -0.04 7.48
N ASP A 71 0.82 0.02 6.67
CA ASP A 71 2.19 -0.24 7.12
C ASP A 71 2.63 0.72 8.24
N GLU A 72 2.29 2.01 8.13
CA GLU A 72 2.60 3.00 9.17
C GLU A 72 1.87 2.67 10.50
N GLN A 73 0.61 2.24 10.44
CA GLN A 73 -0.15 1.80 11.62
C GLN A 73 0.49 0.58 12.28
N VAL A 74 0.93 -0.40 11.47
CA VAL A 74 1.64 -1.59 11.97
C VAL A 74 2.96 -1.18 12.63
N ALA A 75 3.72 -0.28 12.03
CA ALA A 75 4.98 0.22 12.61
C ALA A 75 4.76 0.94 13.96
N MET A 76 3.70 1.73 14.07
CA MET A 76 3.32 2.37 15.34
C MET A 76 2.97 1.34 16.41
N GLU A 77 2.24 0.28 16.06
CA GLU A 77 1.88 -0.77 17.00
C GLU A 77 3.11 -1.60 17.44
N ILE A 78 4.03 -1.88 16.52
CA ILE A 78 5.31 -2.52 16.84
C ILE A 78 6.08 -1.67 17.86
N ALA A 79 6.22 -0.36 17.62
CA ALA A 79 6.91 0.54 18.54
C ALA A 79 6.25 0.59 19.94
N ARG A 80 4.91 0.54 19.99
CA ARG A 80 4.15 0.45 21.24
C ARG A 80 4.46 -0.84 22.00
N LEU A 81 4.45 -1.97 21.30
CA LEU A 81 4.73 -3.29 21.88
C LEU A 81 6.18 -3.43 22.35
N GLU A 82 7.14 -2.86 21.61
CA GLU A 82 8.54 -2.84 22.03
C GLU A 82 8.74 -2.09 23.36
N GLU A 83 8.05 -0.95 23.54
CA GLU A 83 8.11 -0.22 24.80
C GLU A 83 7.45 -0.98 25.96
N GLU A 84 6.29 -1.60 25.70
CA GLU A 84 5.62 -2.45 26.69
C GLU A 84 6.52 -3.63 27.11
N PHE A 85 7.15 -4.29 26.14
CA PHE A 85 8.10 -5.37 26.38
C PHE A 85 9.30 -4.90 27.21
N ARG A 86 9.89 -3.74 26.88
CA ARG A 86 10.98 -3.16 27.69
C ARG A 86 10.59 -2.97 29.15
N ARG A 87 9.40 -2.40 29.40
CA ARG A 87 8.88 -2.17 30.75
C ARG A 87 8.67 -3.48 31.50
N LEU A 88 8.08 -4.48 30.86
CA LEU A 88 7.85 -5.80 31.46
C LEU A 88 9.18 -6.50 31.80
N VAL A 89 10.20 -6.39 30.94
CA VAL A 89 11.52 -6.96 31.20
C VAL A 89 12.17 -6.33 32.43
N GLU A 90 12.07 -5.01 32.58
CA GLU A 90 12.63 -4.31 33.75
C GLU A 90 11.89 -4.66 35.04
N GLU A 91 10.55 -4.73 34.99
CA GLU A 91 9.74 -5.15 36.13
C GLU A 91 10.06 -6.59 36.53
N ASN A 92 10.19 -7.50 35.56
CA ASN A 92 10.56 -8.90 35.82
C ASN A 92 11.94 -9.00 36.48
N ARG A 93 12.93 -8.24 35.98
CA ARG A 93 14.27 -8.16 36.59
C ARG A 93 14.21 -7.69 38.04
N THR A 94 13.39 -6.67 38.30
CA THR A 94 13.18 -6.14 39.66
C THR A 94 12.54 -7.18 40.56
N LEU A 95 11.48 -7.85 40.10
CA LEU A 95 10.79 -8.91 40.84
C LEU A 95 11.72 -10.08 41.18
N VAL A 96 12.53 -10.54 40.22
CA VAL A 96 13.54 -11.59 40.45
C VAL A 96 14.56 -11.16 41.50
N THR A 97 15.03 -9.91 41.43
CA THR A 97 15.97 -9.36 42.41
C THR A 97 15.36 -9.36 43.82
N VAL A 98 14.16 -8.81 43.98
CA VAL A 98 13.47 -8.79 45.29
C VAL A 98 13.18 -10.20 45.79
N HIS A 99 12.73 -11.11 44.92
CA HIS A 99 12.46 -12.50 45.29
C HIS A 99 13.73 -13.19 45.82
N THR A 100 14.86 -13.04 45.11
CA THR A 100 16.13 -13.64 45.53
C THR A 100 16.64 -13.07 46.86
N GLU A 101 16.55 -11.75 47.06
CA GLU A 101 16.90 -11.12 48.33
C GLU A 101 16.03 -11.62 49.50
N ARG A 102 14.71 -11.73 49.28
CA ARG A 102 13.78 -12.25 50.30
C ARG A 102 14.05 -13.72 50.63
N ALA A 103 14.36 -14.54 49.63
CA ALA A 103 14.72 -15.94 49.84
C ALA A 103 16.00 -16.06 50.69
N GLN A 104 17.02 -15.25 50.40
CA GLN A 104 18.26 -15.21 51.19
C GLN A 104 18.01 -14.74 52.63
N GLN A 105 17.18 -13.72 52.83
CA GLN A 105 16.80 -13.25 54.17
C GLN A 105 16.11 -14.36 54.99
N LEU A 106 15.20 -15.11 54.37
CA LEU A 106 14.53 -16.24 55.01
C LEU A 106 15.51 -17.36 55.37
N GLU A 107 16.44 -17.69 54.48
CA GLU A 107 17.47 -18.69 54.74
C GLU A 107 18.37 -18.30 55.92
N MET A 108 18.82 -17.04 55.98
CA MET A 108 19.58 -16.54 57.14
C MET A 108 18.79 -16.63 58.44
N LEU A 109 17.49 -16.29 58.43
CA LEU A 109 16.64 -16.39 59.63
C LEU A 109 16.46 -17.84 60.11
N CYS A 110 16.36 -18.79 59.18
CA CYS A 110 16.34 -20.22 59.50
C CYS A 110 17.66 -20.69 60.12
N LEU A 111 18.80 -20.25 59.57
CA LEU A 111 20.15 -20.61 60.05
C LEU A 111 20.52 -19.94 61.39
N THR A 112 19.93 -18.79 61.69
CA THR A 112 20.16 -18.02 62.94
C THR A 112 19.17 -18.35 64.06
N ASN A 113 18.06 -19.05 63.77
CA ASN A 113 17.12 -19.57 64.77
C ASN A 113 17.19 -21.10 65.07
N PRO A 114 18.34 -21.80 65.05
CA PRO A 114 18.36 -23.21 65.46
C PRO A 114 18.28 -23.38 66.99
N ILE A 115 18.45 -22.33 67.80
CA ILE A 115 18.57 -22.45 69.27
C ILE A 115 17.82 -21.31 69.98
N ARG A 116 16.49 -21.36 69.96
CA ARG A 116 15.67 -20.66 70.98
C ARG A 116 14.47 -21.47 71.47
N ARG A 117 14.46 -22.78 71.18
CA ARG A 117 13.44 -23.72 71.66
C ARG A 117 13.94 -24.71 72.72
N ASP A 118 15.24 -24.73 73.00
CA ASP A 118 15.81 -25.55 74.07
C ASP A 118 16.37 -24.66 75.18
N SER A 119 15.51 -23.89 75.86
CA SER A 119 15.84 -23.29 77.16
C SER A 119 14.56 -22.90 77.91
N SER A 120 14.31 -23.67 78.98
CA SER A 120 13.34 -23.53 80.07
C SER A 120 11.91 -24.06 79.84
#